data_AF-A0A0F8XQX2-F1
#
_entry.id   AF-A0A0F8XQX2-F1
#
_cell.length_a   1.000
_cell.length_b   1.000
_cell.length_c   1.000
_cell.angle_alpha   90.00
_cell.angle_beta   90.00
_cell.angle_gamma   90.00
#
_symmetry.space_group_name_H-M   'P 1'
#
loop_
_entity.id
_entity.type
_entity.pdbx_description
1 polymer ?
#
loop_
_entity_poly.entity_id
_entity_poly.type
_entity_poly.pdbx_seq_one_letter_code
_entity_poly.pdbx_strand_id
1 'polypeptide(L)'
;NGYFIKFTAPVTPMAIPLKRLFNQRGQGGLINDLAKRISTAMGYGKFLEKHEDGTVGNFYNPPYAAMINSICNCQITDFVYENNLQDDVVHIGVDGVISTKDANLKHQDNVAMGQWRLTGIGEVLILSSGRVYHGTKKPHGLNYEQIVKLIEEHPRESYYTANLKRRQTLEESIQLDDLNGLGRMKDTTSSFDLNLLRISTDRNFKDFPQTGGQLLKNQYKSTPLSAEETPVNV
;
A
#
# COMPACT_ATOMS: atom_id res chain seq x y z
N ASN A 1 14.54 -23.00 -15.97
CA ASN A 1 15.24 -22.17 -16.98
C ASN A 1 14.30 -21.16 -17.63
N GLY A 2 13.88 -20.15 -16.86
CA GLY A 2 13.11 -18.99 -17.34
C GLY A 2 13.76 -17.71 -16.82
N TYR A 3 15.04 -17.54 -17.14
CA TYR A 3 15.86 -16.39 -16.79
C TYR A 3 15.73 -15.34 -17.90
N PHE A 4 14.65 -14.55 -17.94
CA PHE A 4 14.55 -13.59 -19.04
C PHE A 4 15.47 -12.39 -18.90
N ILE A 5 16.00 -12.07 -17.71
CA ILE A 5 17.16 -11.18 -17.57
C ILE A 5 17.95 -11.58 -16.32
N LYS A 6 19.01 -12.38 -16.46
CA LYS A 6 20.07 -12.42 -15.44
C LYS A 6 20.91 -11.17 -15.66
N PHE A 7 20.51 -10.06 -15.04
CA PHE A 7 21.16 -8.76 -15.27
C PHE A 7 22.56 -8.78 -14.64
N THR A 8 23.56 -9.08 -15.46
CA THR A 8 24.99 -9.07 -15.10
C THR A 8 25.59 -7.69 -15.37
N ALA A 9 24.87 -6.60 -15.11
CA ALA A 9 25.52 -5.31 -15.13
C ALA A 9 26.48 -5.25 -13.94
N PRO A 10 27.76 -4.97 -14.14
CA PRO A 10 28.74 -4.89 -13.05
C PRO A 10 28.43 -3.74 -12.07
N VAL A 11 27.53 -2.83 -12.46
CA VAL A 11 27.12 -1.67 -11.68
C VAL A 11 25.62 -1.52 -11.75
N THR A 12 24.96 -1.57 -10.59
CA THR A 12 23.57 -1.10 -10.42
C THR A 12 23.61 0.41 -10.18
N PRO A 13 23.27 1.26 -11.17
CA PRO A 13 23.52 2.70 -11.12
C PRO A 13 22.85 3.41 -9.93
N MET A 14 21.75 2.84 -9.43
CA MET A 14 21.01 3.37 -8.30
C MET A 14 21.49 2.89 -6.92
N ALA A 15 22.40 1.91 -6.83
CA ALA A 15 22.78 1.33 -5.54
C ALA A 15 23.48 2.33 -4.61
N ILE A 16 24.43 3.11 -5.13
CA ILE A 16 25.15 4.12 -4.34
C ILE A 16 24.20 5.22 -3.83
N PRO A 17 23.41 5.92 -4.69
CA PRO A 17 22.51 6.96 -4.22
C PRO A 17 21.42 6.42 -3.29
N LEU A 18 20.83 5.25 -3.57
CA LEU A 18 19.80 4.66 -2.70
C LEU A 18 20.38 4.23 -1.35
N LYS A 19 21.60 3.67 -1.29
CA LYS A 19 22.26 3.34 -0.01
C LYS A 19 22.53 4.59 0.82
N ARG A 20 22.94 5.71 0.20
CA ARG A 20 23.11 6.99 0.90
C ARG A 20 21.79 7.50 1.49
N LEU A 21 20.71 7.49 0.71
CA LEU A 21 19.38 7.90 1.18
C LEU A 21 18.85 6.96 2.27
N PHE A 22 19.08 5.64 2.14
CA PHE A 22 18.73 4.67 3.17
C PHE A 22 19.42 4.96 4.49
N ASN A 23 20.72 5.27 4.48
CA ASN A 23 21.46 5.62 5.69
C ASN A 23 20.95 6.91 6.34
N GLN A 24 20.43 7.86 5.56
CA GLN A 24 19.82 9.09 6.09
C GLN A 24 18.47 8.85 6.78
N ARG A 25 17.77 7.75 6.47
CA ARG A 25 16.50 7.40 7.14
C ARG A 25 16.67 7.11 8.64
N GLY A 26 17.90 6.86 9.11
CA GLY A 26 18.21 6.69 10.54
C GLY A 26 18.21 7.99 11.36
N GLN A 27 18.10 9.16 10.73
CA GLN A 27 18.22 10.46 11.41
C GLN A 27 16.89 11.00 11.98
N GLY A 28 15.76 10.33 11.71
CA GLY A 28 14.44 10.72 12.21
C GLY A 28 13.85 12.00 11.58
N GLY A 29 12.58 12.28 11.93
CA GLY A 29 11.87 13.50 11.52
C GLY A 29 11.80 13.74 10.01
N LEU A 30 11.86 15.02 9.60
CA LEU A 30 11.74 15.46 8.21
C LEU A 30 12.80 14.84 7.29
N ILE A 31 14.03 14.62 7.79
CA ILE A 31 15.11 14.04 7.00
C ILE A 31 14.75 12.61 6.57
N ASN A 32 14.22 11.80 7.49
CA ASN A 32 13.75 10.45 7.15
C ASN A 32 12.63 10.49 6.09
N ASP A 33 11.67 11.41 6.23
CA ASP A 33 10.55 11.52 5.31
C ASP A 33 10.98 11.97 3.91
N LEU A 34 11.89 12.95 3.83
CA LEU A 34 12.48 13.41 2.58
C LEU A 34 13.32 12.30 1.94
N ALA A 35 14.21 11.67 2.70
CA ALA A 35 15.05 10.58 2.19
C ALA A 35 14.21 9.43 1.64
N LYS A 36 13.12 9.05 2.32
CA LYS A 36 12.16 8.05 1.83
C LYS A 36 11.50 8.49 0.52
N ARG A 37 10.96 9.70 0.46
CA ARG A 37 10.28 10.23 -0.75
C ARG A 37 11.22 10.30 -1.95
N ILE A 38 12.44 10.81 -1.75
CA ILE A 38 13.47 10.89 -2.78
C ILE A 38 13.86 9.48 -3.24
N SER A 39 14.03 8.53 -2.32
CA SER A 39 14.36 7.14 -2.66
C SER A 39 13.29 6.51 -3.56
N THR A 40 12.01 6.70 -3.25
CA THR A 40 10.91 6.18 -4.07
C THR A 40 10.83 6.89 -5.42
N ALA A 41 10.93 8.22 -5.44
CA ALA A 41 10.85 9.03 -6.66
C ALA A 41 12.00 8.71 -7.63
N MET A 42 13.24 8.71 -7.14
CA MET A 42 14.42 8.43 -7.97
C MET A 42 14.58 6.93 -8.27
N GLY A 43 14.29 6.08 -7.30
CA GLY A 43 14.48 4.63 -7.41
C GLY A 43 13.50 3.94 -8.36
N TYR A 44 12.32 4.54 -8.58
CA TYR A 44 11.28 3.98 -9.43
C TYR A 44 10.50 5.03 -10.22
N GLY A 45 9.96 6.06 -9.55
CA GLY A 45 9.01 7.00 -10.16
C GLY A 45 9.52 7.72 -11.41
N LYS A 46 10.78 8.16 -11.42
CA LYS A 46 11.40 8.87 -12.56
C LYS A 46 11.52 8.01 -13.82
N PHE A 47 11.58 6.69 -13.69
CA PHE A 47 11.61 5.79 -14.84
C PHE A 47 10.25 5.64 -15.53
N LEU A 48 9.16 6.11 -14.90
CA LEU A 48 7.80 6.09 -15.42
C LEU A 48 7.18 7.48 -15.56
N GLU A 49 8.00 8.54 -15.46
CA GLU A 49 7.53 9.93 -15.54
C GLU A 49 6.91 10.25 -16.90
N LYS A 50 5.60 10.50 -16.91
CA LYS A 50 4.81 11.00 -18.04
C LYS A 50 4.13 12.30 -17.63
N HIS A 51 4.12 13.27 -18.52
CA HIS A 51 3.49 14.57 -18.34
C HIS A 51 2.12 14.61 -19.03
N GLU A 52 1.25 15.53 -18.62
CA GLU A 52 -0.12 15.65 -19.15
C GLU A 52 -0.14 15.99 -20.65
N ASP A 53 0.89 16.68 -21.14
CA ASP A 53 1.10 17.00 -22.55
C ASP A 53 1.58 15.80 -23.40
N GLY A 54 1.71 14.61 -22.78
CA GLY A 54 2.17 13.38 -23.41
C GLY A 54 3.69 13.26 -23.50
N THR A 55 4.46 14.26 -23.05
CA THR A 55 5.92 14.15 -22.98
C THR A 55 6.35 13.24 -21.83
N VAL A 56 7.60 12.76 -21.89
CA VAL A 56 8.17 11.86 -20.88
C VAL A 56 9.40 12.49 -20.23
N GLY A 57 9.67 12.13 -18.98
CA GLY A 57 10.82 12.65 -18.25
C GLY A 57 12.16 12.19 -18.86
N ASN A 58 13.23 12.94 -18.58
CA ASN A 58 14.59 12.66 -19.10
C ASN A 58 15.15 11.28 -18.73
N PHE A 59 14.61 10.66 -17.68
CA PHE A 59 15.01 9.33 -17.21
C PHE A 59 13.96 8.26 -17.49
N TYR A 60 12.97 8.53 -18.35
CA TYR A 60 11.92 7.58 -18.68
C TYR A 60 12.52 6.28 -19.25
N ASN A 61 12.32 5.18 -18.53
CA ASN A 61 12.83 3.85 -18.86
C ASN A 61 11.86 2.77 -18.33
N PRO A 62 10.73 2.55 -19.04
CA PRO A 62 9.73 1.59 -18.62
C PRO A 62 10.24 0.15 -18.45
N PRO A 63 11.18 -0.38 -19.28
CA PRO A 63 11.78 -1.68 -19.04
C PRO A 63 12.49 -1.79 -17.69
N TYR A 64 13.25 -0.76 -17.28
CA TYR A 64 13.93 -0.75 -15.99
C TYR A 64 12.94 -0.71 -14.82
N ALA A 65 11.87 0.08 -14.94
CA ALA A 65 10.79 0.09 -13.95
C ALA A 65 10.07 -1.27 -13.84
N ALA A 66 9.76 -1.92 -14.98
CA ALA A 66 9.16 -3.24 -15.01
C ALA A 66 10.07 -4.30 -14.37
N MET A 67 11.39 -4.18 -14.54
CA MET A 67 12.37 -5.04 -13.88
C MET A 67 12.35 -4.87 -12.36
N ILE A 68 12.31 -3.63 -11.85
CA ILE A 68 12.20 -3.36 -10.41
C ILE A 68 10.95 -4.04 -9.84
N ASN A 69 9.80 -3.86 -10.50
CA ASN A 69 8.54 -4.49 -10.08
C ASN A 69 8.63 -6.01 -10.10
N SER A 70 9.22 -6.59 -11.14
CA SER A 70 9.37 -8.05 -11.26
C SER A 70 10.25 -8.63 -10.15
N ILE A 71 11.38 -7.97 -9.83
CA ILE A 71 12.25 -8.38 -8.72
C ILE A 71 11.50 -8.30 -7.40
N CYS A 72 10.76 -7.22 -7.15
CA CYS A 72 9.97 -7.05 -5.94
C CYS A 72 8.91 -8.16 -5.78
N ASN A 73 8.19 -8.48 -6.86
CA ASN A 73 7.21 -9.56 -6.88
C ASN A 73 7.84 -10.94 -6.63
N CYS A 74 9.01 -11.21 -7.22
CA CYS A 74 9.77 -12.43 -6.93
C CYS A 74 10.18 -12.50 -5.46
N GLN A 75 10.69 -11.42 -4.88
CA GLN A 75 11.09 -11.39 -3.46
C GLN A 75 9.93 -11.64 -2.49
N ILE A 76 8.74 -11.09 -2.79
CA ILE A 76 7.53 -11.40 -2.03
C ILE A 76 7.18 -12.89 -2.17
N THR A 77 7.21 -13.41 -3.40
CA THR A 77 6.88 -14.80 -3.69
C THR A 77 7.84 -15.74 -2.94
N ASP A 78 9.14 -15.52 -3.06
CA ASP A 78 10.18 -16.27 -2.36
C ASP A 78 9.95 -16.24 -0.84
N PHE A 79 9.65 -15.07 -0.29
CA PHE A 79 9.35 -14.93 1.15
C PHE A 79 8.14 -15.78 1.58
N VAL A 80 7.05 -15.76 0.81
CA VAL A 80 5.85 -16.56 1.09
C VAL A 80 6.16 -18.06 1.03
N TYR A 81 6.93 -18.51 0.03
CA TYR A 81 7.30 -19.93 -0.11
C TYR A 81 8.26 -20.40 0.98
N GLU A 82 9.34 -19.65 1.24
CA GLU A 82 10.35 -20.01 2.24
C GLU A 82 9.78 -20.08 3.66
N ASN A 83 8.72 -19.31 3.95
CA ASN A 83 8.05 -19.31 5.25
C ASN A 83 6.81 -20.22 5.30
N ASN A 84 6.48 -20.94 4.22
CA ASN A 84 5.30 -21.78 4.10
C ASN A 84 4.00 -21.02 4.48
N LEU A 85 3.77 -19.86 3.87
CA LEU A 85 2.63 -18.97 4.17
C LEU A 85 1.52 -19.03 3.10
N GLN A 86 1.60 -19.92 2.12
CA GLN A 86 0.73 -19.94 0.93
C GLN A 86 -0.77 -19.95 1.29
N ASP A 87 -1.13 -20.66 2.37
CA ASP A 87 -2.50 -20.79 2.85
C ASP A 87 -2.87 -19.76 3.96
N ASP A 88 -1.88 -19.00 4.44
CA ASP A 88 -2.00 -18.08 5.57
C ASP A 88 -1.90 -16.59 5.16
N VAL A 89 -1.53 -16.30 3.91
CA VAL A 89 -1.46 -14.94 3.39
C VAL A 89 -2.87 -14.34 3.29
N VAL A 90 -3.07 -13.23 4.00
CA VAL A 90 -4.32 -12.45 3.98
C VAL A 90 -4.23 -11.32 2.97
N HIS A 91 -3.08 -10.64 2.89
CA HIS A 91 -2.87 -9.52 1.97
C HIS A 91 -1.39 -9.34 1.62
N ILE A 92 -1.15 -8.99 0.36
CA ILE A 92 0.16 -8.59 -0.17
C ILE A 92 0.06 -7.13 -0.59
N GLY A 93 0.88 -6.29 0.01
CA GLY A 93 1.12 -4.91 -0.42
C GLY A 93 2.24 -4.84 -1.45
N VAL A 94 2.82 -3.65 -1.67
CA VAL A 94 3.95 -3.49 -2.60
C VAL A 94 5.19 -4.25 -2.13
N ASP A 95 5.55 -4.11 -0.85
CA ASP A 95 6.76 -4.66 -0.24
C ASP A 95 6.47 -5.28 1.14
N GLY A 96 5.23 -5.75 1.35
CA GLY A 96 4.75 -6.21 2.65
C GLY A 96 3.78 -7.38 2.53
N VAL A 97 3.81 -8.27 3.51
CA VAL A 97 2.91 -9.43 3.61
C VAL A 97 2.19 -9.38 4.96
N ILE A 98 0.87 -9.54 4.94
CA ILE A 98 0.03 -9.75 6.13
C ILE A 98 -0.41 -11.21 6.10
N SER A 99 -0.16 -11.92 7.19
CA SER A 99 -0.38 -13.35 7.33
C SER A 99 -1.03 -13.67 8.68
N THR A 100 -1.86 -14.70 8.72
CA THR A 100 -2.40 -15.28 9.97
C THR A 100 -1.38 -16.12 10.72
N LYS A 101 -0.32 -16.55 10.03
CA LYS A 101 0.78 -17.34 10.57
C LYS A 101 2.05 -16.52 10.67
N ASP A 102 2.80 -16.75 11.74
CA ASP A 102 4.11 -16.13 11.96
C ASP A 102 5.13 -16.59 10.91
N ALA A 103 5.86 -15.61 10.36
CA ALA A 103 7.01 -15.87 9.50
C ALA A 103 8.28 -16.07 10.34
N ASN A 104 9.17 -16.96 9.90
CA ASN A 104 10.45 -17.19 10.53
C ASN A 104 11.46 -16.11 10.10
N LEU A 105 11.44 -14.97 10.79
CA LEU A 105 12.35 -13.86 10.53
C LEU A 105 13.66 -14.04 11.32
N LYS A 106 14.73 -14.38 10.61
CA LYS A 106 16.06 -14.65 11.19
C LYS A 106 16.73 -13.42 11.84
N HIS A 107 16.34 -12.20 11.46
CA HIS A 107 16.96 -10.95 11.92
C HIS A 107 15.91 -9.89 12.22
N GLN A 108 15.54 -9.73 13.50
CA GLN A 108 14.59 -8.69 13.92
C GLN A 108 15.28 -7.39 14.33
N ASP A 109 16.50 -7.48 14.87
CA ASP A 109 17.31 -6.33 15.28
C ASP A 109 18.33 -5.98 14.17
N ASN A 110 18.37 -4.72 13.73
CA ASN A 110 19.26 -4.20 12.68
C ASN A 110 19.07 -4.80 11.28
N VAL A 111 17.85 -4.68 10.76
CA VAL A 111 17.46 -5.10 9.41
C VAL A 111 18.15 -4.24 8.35
N ALA A 112 18.98 -4.87 7.52
CA ALA A 112 19.65 -4.20 6.40
C ALA A 112 18.67 -3.85 5.26
N MET A 113 19.09 -2.99 4.34
CA MET A 113 18.29 -2.67 3.15
C MET A 113 17.98 -3.96 2.36
N GLY A 114 16.69 -4.16 2.05
CA GLY A 114 16.21 -5.33 1.32
C GLY A 114 15.92 -6.57 2.19
N GLN A 115 16.07 -6.48 3.51
CA GLN A 115 15.67 -7.56 4.42
C GLN A 115 14.26 -7.36 4.97
N TRP A 116 13.59 -8.49 5.23
CA TRP A 116 12.26 -8.54 5.84
C TRP A 116 12.33 -8.24 7.34
N ARG A 117 11.31 -7.55 7.85
CA ARG A 117 11.15 -7.28 9.28
C ARG A 117 9.69 -7.31 9.68
N LEU A 118 9.44 -7.69 10.92
CA LEU A 118 8.11 -7.61 11.50
C LEU A 118 7.80 -6.14 11.82
N THR A 119 6.76 -5.60 11.19
CA THR A 119 6.33 -4.21 11.44
C THR A 119 5.27 -4.08 12.53
N GLY A 120 4.63 -5.18 12.92
CA GLY A 120 3.62 -5.22 13.97
C GLY A 120 2.80 -6.50 13.93
N ILE A 121 2.15 -6.79 15.05
CA ILE A 121 1.16 -7.85 15.23
C ILE A 121 -0.11 -7.18 15.74
N GLY A 122 -1.27 -7.60 15.24
CA GLY A 122 -2.55 -7.09 15.72
C GLY A 122 -3.68 -7.29 14.73
N GLU A 123 -4.82 -6.74 15.09
CA GLU A 123 -6.04 -6.79 14.28
C GLU A 123 -5.88 -5.97 13.00
N VAL A 124 -6.50 -6.47 11.94
CA VAL A 124 -6.45 -5.89 10.61
C VAL A 124 -7.81 -5.97 9.95
N LEU A 125 -8.19 -4.88 9.27
CA LEU A 125 -9.32 -4.84 8.37
C LEU A 125 -8.81 -4.55 6.95
N ILE A 126 -8.99 -5.50 6.04
CA ILE A 126 -8.64 -5.38 4.63
C ILE A 126 -9.94 -5.30 3.83
N LEU A 127 -10.19 -4.12 3.26
CA LEU A 127 -11.38 -3.86 2.46
C LEU A 127 -11.09 -4.01 0.96
N SER A 128 -9.89 -3.64 0.52
CA SER A 128 -9.36 -3.82 -0.83
C SER A 128 -7.83 -3.65 -0.82
N SER A 129 -7.17 -3.86 -1.96
CA SER A 129 -5.71 -3.72 -2.10
C SER A 129 -5.18 -2.34 -1.67
N GLY A 130 -5.97 -1.28 -1.85
CA GLY A 130 -5.63 0.09 -1.42
C GLY A 130 -6.20 0.52 -0.07
N ARG A 131 -7.05 -0.32 0.55
CA ARG A 131 -7.79 0.02 1.79
C ARG A 131 -7.50 -1.02 2.87
N VAL A 132 -6.33 -0.88 3.48
CA VAL A 132 -5.82 -1.78 4.52
C VAL A 132 -5.63 -0.99 5.82
N TYR A 133 -6.41 -1.35 6.84
CA TYR A 133 -6.43 -0.71 8.15
C TYR A 133 -5.81 -1.65 9.17
N HIS A 134 -4.67 -1.25 9.74
CA HIS A 134 -4.02 -1.99 10.82
C HIS A 134 -3.31 -1.02 11.76
N GLY A 135 -3.33 -1.32 13.06
CA GLY A 135 -2.77 -0.47 14.10
C GLY A 135 -3.24 0.99 13.99
N THR A 136 -2.30 1.93 13.97
CA THR A 136 -2.58 3.38 13.92
C THR A 136 -2.63 3.95 12.50
N LYS A 137 -2.52 3.12 11.45
CA LYS A 137 -2.58 3.62 10.07
C LYS A 137 -3.97 4.16 9.77
N LYS A 138 -4.00 5.29 9.04
CA LYS A 138 -5.24 5.99 8.70
C LYS A 138 -5.42 6.19 7.18
N PRO A 139 -5.66 5.12 6.39
CA PRO A 139 -6.08 5.25 5.00
C PRO A 139 -7.32 6.15 4.93
N HIS A 140 -7.27 7.20 4.10
CA HIS A 140 -8.33 8.22 4.03
C HIS A 140 -8.70 8.81 5.41
N GLY A 141 -7.71 8.80 6.32
CA GLY A 141 -7.66 9.37 7.66
C GLY A 141 -8.60 8.79 8.73
N LEU A 142 -9.19 7.61 8.50
CA LEU A 142 -9.81 6.77 9.55
C LEU A 142 -8.87 5.61 9.91
N ASN A 143 -8.67 5.31 11.19
CA ASN A 143 -7.97 4.10 11.61
C ASN A 143 -8.93 2.90 11.78
N TYR A 144 -8.35 1.74 12.07
CA TYR A 144 -9.09 0.51 12.34
C TYR A 144 -10.13 0.68 13.46
N GLU A 145 -9.72 1.17 14.63
CA GLU A 145 -10.61 1.33 15.80
C GLU A 145 -11.82 2.23 15.49
N GLN A 146 -11.60 3.34 14.78
CA GLN A 146 -12.67 4.26 14.39
C GLN A 146 -13.66 3.58 13.44
N ILE A 147 -13.19 2.77 12.50
CA ILE A 147 -14.05 2.04 11.57
C ILE A 147 -14.86 0.99 12.32
N VAL A 148 -14.21 0.19 13.16
CA VAL A 148 -14.90 -0.83 13.96
C VAL A 148 -15.97 -0.19 14.83
N LYS A 149 -15.65 0.91 15.52
CA LYS A 149 -16.63 1.65 16.33
C LYS A 149 -17.83 2.13 15.52
N LEU A 150 -17.61 2.71 14.33
CA LEU A 150 -18.71 3.15 13.46
C LEU A 150 -19.62 1.96 13.06
N ILE A 151 -19.02 0.81 12.78
CA ILE A 151 -19.76 -0.41 12.45
C ILE A 151 -20.55 -0.93 13.65
N GLU A 152 -19.96 -0.93 14.83
CA GLU A 152 -20.61 -1.41 16.06
C GLU A 152 -21.81 -0.52 16.46
N GLU A 153 -21.68 0.80 16.28
CA GLU A 153 -22.78 1.75 16.50
C GLU A 153 -23.89 1.59 15.46
N HIS A 154 -23.53 1.29 14.20
CA HIS A 154 -24.46 1.19 13.06
C HIS A 154 -24.28 -0.12 12.25
N PRO A 155 -24.57 -1.30 12.83
CA PRO A 155 -24.18 -2.59 12.23
C PRO A 155 -24.98 -3.00 10.99
N ARG A 156 -26.13 -2.35 10.76
CA ARG A 156 -27.01 -2.60 9.62
C ARG A 156 -26.72 -1.69 8.43
N GLU A 157 -25.81 -0.74 8.57
CA GLU A 157 -25.45 0.18 7.49
C GLU A 157 -24.35 -0.40 6.60
N SER A 158 -24.26 0.13 5.38
CA SER A 158 -23.22 -0.21 4.40
C SER A 158 -22.33 0.98 4.06
N TYR A 159 -22.72 2.17 4.52
CA TYR A 159 -22.04 3.43 4.31
C TYR A 159 -21.86 4.13 5.64
N TYR A 160 -20.65 4.59 5.91
CA TYR A 160 -20.28 5.19 7.18
C TYR A 160 -19.53 6.49 6.95
N THR A 161 -19.77 7.46 7.81
CA THR A 161 -19.11 8.77 7.75
C THR A 161 -18.60 9.19 9.12
N ALA A 162 -17.50 9.95 9.12
CA ALA A 162 -16.97 10.57 10.31
C ALA A 162 -16.40 11.94 9.96
N ASN A 163 -16.70 12.91 10.82
CA ASN A 163 -16.12 14.24 10.76
C ASN A 163 -14.79 14.24 11.52
N LEU A 164 -13.73 14.64 10.83
CA LEU A 164 -12.37 14.54 11.33
C LEU A 164 -11.68 15.88 11.20
N LYS A 165 -10.97 16.27 12.25
CA LYS A 165 -10.08 17.42 12.22
C LYS A 165 -8.75 17.05 11.59
N ARG A 166 -8.43 17.65 10.44
CA ARG A 166 -7.18 17.43 9.70
C ARG A 166 -6.48 18.73 9.39
N ARG A 167 -5.15 18.65 9.25
CA ARG A 167 -4.36 19.76 8.73
C ARG A 167 -4.60 19.86 7.22
N GLN A 168 -4.87 21.05 6.74
CA GLN A 168 -4.85 21.35 5.32
C GLN A 168 -3.45 21.10 4.76
N THR A 169 -3.36 20.21 3.77
CA THR A 169 -2.10 19.82 3.14
C THR A 169 -1.71 20.81 2.03
N LEU A 170 -0.45 20.76 1.58
CA LEU A 170 0.02 21.60 0.47
C LEU A 170 -0.78 21.35 -0.81
N GLU A 171 -1.06 20.08 -1.11
CA GLU A 171 -1.87 19.69 -2.27
C GLU A 171 -3.27 20.32 -2.21
N GLU A 172 -3.94 20.19 -1.07
CA GLU A 172 -5.25 20.82 -0.88
C GLU A 172 -5.17 22.35 -0.96
N SER A 173 -4.15 22.96 -0.37
CA SER A 173 -3.94 24.42 -0.46
C SER A 173 -3.74 24.89 -1.91
N ILE A 174 -3.03 24.11 -2.74
CA ILE A 174 -2.86 24.43 -4.16
C ILE A 174 -4.20 24.27 -4.90
N GLN A 175 -4.92 23.18 -4.66
CA GLN A 175 -6.22 22.92 -5.30
C GLN A 175 -7.28 23.96 -4.94
N LEU A 176 -7.25 24.48 -3.71
CA LEU A 176 -8.18 25.49 -3.20
C LEU A 176 -7.71 26.94 -3.45
N ASP A 177 -6.52 27.13 -4.04
CA ASP A 177 -5.85 28.44 -4.13
C ASP A 177 -5.76 29.18 -2.78
N ASP A 178 -5.51 28.43 -1.70
CA ASP A 178 -5.43 28.91 -0.32
C ASP A 178 -4.15 28.42 0.37
N LEU A 179 -3.02 29.02 0.00
CA LEU A 179 -1.74 28.79 0.66
C LEU A 179 -1.72 29.32 2.10
N ASN A 180 -2.55 30.31 2.45
CA ASN A 180 -2.64 30.85 3.81
C ASN A 180 -3.30 29.87 4.79
N GLY A 181 -4.12 28.95 4.28
CA GLY A 181 -4.70 27.84 5.01
C GLY A 181 -3.74 26.69 5.30
N LEU A 182 -2.56 26.65 4.68
CA LEU A 182 -1.62 25.54 4.81
C LEU A 182 -1.29 25.22 6.27
N GLY A 183 -1.53 23.97 6.68
CA GLY A 183 -1.27 23.49 8.03
C GLY A 183 -2.34 23.83 9.07
N ARG A 184 -3.36 24.64 8.73
CA ARG A 184 -4.49 24.92 9.63
C ARG A 184 -5.36 23.68 9.81
N MET A 185 -5.94 23.54 11.00
CA MET A 185 -6.90 22.47 11.28
C MET A 185 -8.25 22.84 10.66
N LYS A 186 -8.78 21.96 9.82
CA LYS A 186 -10.12 22.04 9.23
C LYS A 186 -10.91 20.78 9.57
N ASP A 187 -12.23 20.91 9.64
CA ASP A 187 -13.12 19.76 9.67
C ASP A 187 -13.22 19.18 8.25
N THR A 188 -13.09 17.87 8.14
CA THR A 188 -13.18 17.14 6.88
C THR A 188 -13.99 15.88 7.12
N THR A 189 -14.98 15.63 6.27
CA THR A 189 -15.73 14.40 6.31
C THR A 189 -14.92 13.31 5.61
N SER A 190 -14.81 12.15 6.24
CA SER A 190 -14.30 10.94 5.61
C SER A 190 -15.34 9.85 5.70
N SER A 191 -15.37 9.02 4.67
CA SER A 191 -16.35 7.97 4.55
C SER A 191 -15.71 6.66 4.11
N PHE A 192 -16.38 5.57 4.42
CA PHE A 192 -16.13 4.30 3.77
C PHE A 192 -17.47 3.66 3.39
N ASP A 193 -17.52 3.13 2.17
CA ASP A 193 -18.71 2.53 1.55
C ASP A 193 -18.37 1.10 1.13
N LEU A 194 -19.14 0.13 1.64
CA LEU A 194 -18.99 -1.27 1.29
C LEU A 194 -19.45 -1.58 -0.14
N ASN A 195 -20.34 -0.78 -0.72
CA ASN A 195 -20.82 -0.98 -2.09
C ASN A 195 -19.74 -0.61 -3.11
N LEU A 196 -19.00 0.48 -2.86
CA LEU A 196 -17.85 0.85 -3.70
C LEU A 196 -16.71 -0.18 -3.65
N LEU A 197 -16.62 -0.94 -2.55
CA LEU A 197 -15.64 -2.04 -2.47
C LEU A 197 -15.95 -3.14 -3.48
N ARG A 198 -17.23 -3.48 -3.72
CA ARG A 198 -17.61 -4.54 -4.68
C ARG A 198 -17.10 -4.28 -6.08
N ILE A 199 -17.29 -3.06 -6.55
CA ILE A 199 -16.97 -2.64 -7.91
C ILE A 199 -15.44 -2.59 -8.12
N SER A 200 -14.67 -2.44 -7.05
CA SER A 200 -13.21 -2.31 -7.09
C SER A 200 -12.47 -3.60 -6.68
N THR A 201 -13.16 -4.75 -6.65
CA THR A 201 -12.52 -6.03 -6.32
C THR A 201 -11.96 -6.74 -7.56
N ASP A 202 -10.76 -7.28 -7.41
CA ASP A 202 -10.08 -8.18 -8.36
C ASP A 202 -10.35 -9.67 -8.06
N ARG A 203 -11.33 -9.94 -7.19
CA ARG A 203 -11.65 -11.28 -6.68
C ARG A 203 -13.16 -11.47 -6.61
N ASN A 204 -13.60 -12.70 -6.88
CA ASN A 204 -14.99 -13.10 -6.71
C ASN A 204 -15.22 -13.60 -5.28
N PHE A 205 -16.14 -12.96 -4.56
CA PHE A 205 -16.58 -13.37 -3.23
C PHE A 205 -17.98 -13.98 -3.34
N LYS A 206 -18.12 -15.25 -2.94
CA LYS A 206 -19.41 -15.95 -2.98
C LYS A 206 -20.49 -15.21 -2.16
N ASP A 207 -20.11 -14.76 -0.97
CA ASP A 207 -21.01 -14.12 -0.01
C ASP A 207 -20.46 -12.76 0.43
N PHE A 208 -20.42 -11.76 -0.45
CA PHE A 208 -19.86 -10.44 -0.09
C PHE A 208 -20.70 -9.74 1.01
N PRO A 209 -20.10 -9.17 2.06
CA PRO A 209 -20.84 -8.49 3.13
C PRO A 209 -21.70 -7.33 2.60
N GLN A 210 -22.96 -7.29 3.01
CA GLN A 210 -23.92 -6.22 2.68
C GLN A 210 -23.88 -5.09 3.72
N THR A 211 -23.47 -5.38 4.95
CA THR A 211 -23.42 -4.40 6.04
C THR A 211 -22.11 -4.52 6.81
N GLY A 212 -21.71 -3.48 7.55
CA GLY A 212 -20.52 -3.55 8.39
C GLY A 212 -20.64 -4.63 9.46
N GLY A 213 -21.83 -4.82 10.03
CA GLY A 213 -22.05 -5.88 11.02
C GLY A 213 -21.85 -7.29 10.47
N GLN A 214 -22.07 -7.51 9.16
CA GLN A 214 -21.72 -8.77 8.51
C GLN A 214 -20.20 -8.87 8.33
N LEU A 215 -19.57 -7.80 7.83
CA LEU A 215 -18.13 -7.72 7.59
C LEU A 215 -17.30 -8.14 8.82
N LEU A 216 -17.68 -7.70 10.03
CA LEU A 216 -16.92 -8.02 11.26
C LEU A 216 -17.19 -9.43 11.82
N LYS A 217 -18.23 -10.12 11.38
CA LYS A 217 -18.67 -11.40 11.99
C LYS A 217 -18.15 -12.64 11.27
N ASN A 218 -17.63 -12.49 10.04
CA ASN A 218 -17.30 -13.62 9.19
C ASN A 218 -15.93 -13.45 8.53
N GLN A 219 -15.35 -14.58 8.11
CA GLN A 219 -14.26 -14.61 7.15
C GLN A 219 -14.81 -14.90 5.76
N TYR A 220 -14.48 -14.06 4.80
CA TYR A 220 -15.01 -14.13 3.45
C TYR A 220 -13.99 -14.74 2.51
N LYS A 221 -14.25 -15.98 2.08
CA LYS A 221 -13.42 -16.65 1.08
C LYS A 221 -13.71 -16.05 -0.30
N SER A 222 -12.65 -15.88 -1.09
CA SER A 222 -12.75 -15.43 -2.47
C SER A 222 -11.80 -16.18 -3.39
N THR A 223 -12.20 -16.27 -4.66
CA THR A 223 -11.35 -16.77 -5.74
C THR A 223 -10.85 -15.59 -6.57
N PRO A 224 -9.66 -15.67 -7.18
CA PRO A 224 -9.24 -14.69 -8.18
C PRO A 224 -10.28 -14.61 -9.31
N LEU A 225 -10.50 -13.41 -9.87
CA LEU A 225 -11.24 -13.31 -11.14
C LEU A 225 -10.45 -14.03 -12.23
N SER A 226 -11.13 -14.78 -13.09
CA SER A 226 -10.47 -15.34 -14.27
C SER A 226 -10.11 -14.20 -15.23
N ALA A 227 -9.07 -14.36 -16.06
CA ALA A 227 -8.63 -13.32 -17.00
C ALA A 227 -9.76 -12.87 -17.96
N GLU A 228 -10.76 -13.72 -18.19
CA GLU A 228 -11.93 -13.47 -19.03
C GLU A 228 -13.03 -12.64 -18.32
N GLU A 229 -13.01 -12.57 -16.99
CA GLU A 229 -14.01 -11.87 -16.16
C GLU A 229 -13.53 -10.50 -15.67
N THR A 230 -12.33 -10.07 -16.06
CA THR A 230 -11.82 -8.73 -15.70
C THR A 230 -12.67 -7.70 -16.44
N PRO A 231 -13.45 -6.84 -15.75
CA PRO A 231 -14.17 -5.79 -16.45
C PRO A 231 -13.13 -4.87 -17.11
N VAL A 232 -13.18 -4.82 -18.44
CA VAL A 232 -12.44 -3.81 -19.20
C VAL A 232 -13.05 -2.48 -18.80
N ASN A 233 -12.38 -1.77 -17.90
CA ASN A 233 -12.65 -0.36 -17.69
C ASN A 233 -12.28 0.35 -19.01
N VAL A 234 -13.29 0.61 -19.83
CA VAL A 234 -13.24 1.55 -20.96
C VAL A 234 -13.33 2.96 -20.41
#